data_AF-A0A839QIN4-F1
#
_entry.id   AF-A0A839QIN4-F1
#
_cell.length_a   1.000
_cell.length_b   1.000
_cell.length_c   1.000
_cell.angle_alpha   90.00
_cell.angle_beta   90.00
_cell.angle_gamma   90.00
#
_symmetry.space_group_name_H-M   'P 1'
#
loop_
_entity.id
_entity.type
_entity.pdbx_description
1 polymer ?
#
loop_
_entity_poly.entity_id
_entity_poly.type
_entity_poly.pdbx_seq_one_letter_code
_entity_poly.pdbx_strand_id
1 'polypeptide(L)'
;MSARAVQGIAMGGLMALVQSIMGSIIAPRERGRYAGYMGAVMAVATVSGPLLGGVITDALNWRWCFFVSVPLAVLAVILLQLKLDLSTARRAGIRSDYLGCVLVSIAAAIPMLWVTFAGSDYDWISWQSGLFLAAFLVVASGAVFVELQAPEPMIPIRVLGNKTAVWMIVASVGAGVGMFGSGVF
;
A
#
# COMPACT_ATOMS: atom_id res chain seq x y z
N MET A 1 16.38 1.41 -13.02
CA MET A 1 14.91 1.37 -12.81
C MET A 1 14.43 0.03 -12.23
N SER A 2 14.91 -1.12 -12.72
CA SER A 2 14.55 -2.46 -12.20
C SER A 2 14.68 -2.62 -10.68
N ALA A 3 15.78 -2.17 -10.07
CA ALA A 3 15.95 -2.24 -8.61
C ALA A 3 14.88 -1.45 -7.80
N ARG A 4 14.36 -0.35 -8.36
CA ARG A 4 13.32 0.46 -7.71
C ARG A 4 11.94 -0.18 -7.82
N ALA A 5 11.65 -0.82 -8.95
CA ALA A 5 10.44 -1.62 -9.11
C ALA A 5 10.40 -2.78 -8.09
N VAL A 6 11.52 -3.50 -7.94
CA VAL A 6 11.65 -4.59 -6.96
C VAL A 6 11.49 -4.09 -5.53
N GLN A 7 12.10 -2.95 -5.17
CA GLN A 7 11.94 -2.34 -3.84
C GLN A 7 10.48 -1.92 -3.57
N GLY A 8 9.78 -1.36 -4.56
CA GLY A 8 8.37 -0.99 -4.43
C GLY A 8 7.49 -2.22 -4.15
N ILE A 9 7.68 -3.29 -4.92
CA ILE A 9 6.96 -4.56 -4.73
C ILE A 9 7.26 -5.16 -3.35
N ALA A 10 8.53 -5.21 -2.97
CA ALA A 10 8.95 -5.75 -1.68
C ALA A 10 8.35 -4.97 -0.50
N MET A 11 8.38 -3.63 -0.57
CA MET A 11 7.81 -2.78 0.47
C MET A 11 6.29 -2.91 0.55
N GLY A 12 5.60 -2.91 -0.60
CA GLY A 12 4.14 -3.10 -0.64
C GLY A 12 3.72 -4.45 -0.05
N GLY A 13 4.42 -5.53 -0.42
CA GLY A 13 4.20 -6.87 0.14
C GLY A 13 4.43 -6.92 1.64
N LEU A 14 5.51 -6.31 2.14
CA LEU A 14 5.79 -6.23 3.57
C LEU A 14 4.71 -5.45 4.33
N MET A 15 4.27 -4.30 3.81
CA MET A 15 3.19 -3.52 4.45
C MET A 15 1.89 -4.31 4.51
N ALA A 16 1.52 -5.00 3.43
CA ALA A 16 0.32 -5.85 3.39
C ALA A 16 0.41 -7.01 4.40
N LEU A 17 1.56 -7.70 4.46
CA LEU A 17 1.79 -8.79 5.41
C LEU A 17 1.71 -8.31 6.86
N VAL A 18 2.31 -7.16 7.17
CA VAL A 18 2.27 -6.57 8.51
C VAL A 18 0.82 -6.29 8.93
N GLN A 19 0.01 -5.68 8.04
CA GLN A 19 -1.40 -5.43 8.32
C GLN A 19 -2.20 -6.74 8.48
N SER A 20 -1.91 -7.75 7.67
CA SER A 20 -2.54 -9.08 7.76
C SER A 20 -2.23 -9.78 9.09
N ILE A 21 -0.97 -9.76 9.53
CA ILE A 21 -0.54 -10.37 10.80
C ILE A 21 -1.16 -9.62 11.99
N MET A 22 -1.20 -8.28 11.94
CA MET A 22 -1.91 -7.50 12.96
C MET A 22 -3.40 -7.85 13.01
N GLY A 23 -4.03 -8.03 11.84
CA GLY A 23 -5.43 -8.41 11.73
C GLY A 23 -5.75 -9.78 12.35
N SER A 24 -4.81 -10.73 12.29
CA SER A 24 -4.98 -12.09 12.80
C SER A 24 -4.66 -12.25 14.28
N ILE A 25 -3.64 -11.55 14.80
CA ILE A 25 -3.21 -11.67 16.20
C ILE A 25 -3.96 -10.70 17.11
N ILE A 26 -4.26 -9.48 16.65
CA ILE A 26 -4.70 -8.38 17.53
C ILE A 26 -6.23 -8.26 17.54
N ALA A 27 -6.80 -8.36 18.74
CA ALA A 27 -8.23 -8.17 18.97
C ALA A 27 -8.70 -6.77 18.51
N PRO A 28 -9.92 -6.62 17.94
CA PRO A 28 -10.41 -5.36 17.36
C PRO A 28 -10.31 -4.14 18.28
N ARG A 29 -10.44 -4.32 19.60
CA ARG A 29 -10.37 -3.23 20.59
C ARG A 29 -8.95 -2.67 20.78
N GLU A 30 -7.92 -3.48 20.56
CA GLU A 30 -6.53 -3.07 20.76
C GLU A 30 -5.88 -2.54 19.47
N ARG A 31 -6.51 -2.77 18.31
CA ARG A 31 -6.00 -2.33 17.00
C ARG A 31 -5.67 -0.84 16.96
N GLY A 32 -6.45 0.01 17.63
CA GLY A 32 -6.16 1.45 17.71
C GLY A 32 -4.84 1.78 18.41
N ARG A 33 -4.50 1.08 19.49
CA ARG A 33 -3.25 1.27 20.23
C ARG A 33 -2.04 0.80 19.41
N TYR A 34 -2.15 -0.36 18.77
CA TYR A 34 -1.09 -0.90 17.92
C TYR A 34 -0.92 -0.10 16.62
N ALA A 35 -2.00 0.42 16.04
CA ALA A 35 -1.93 1.38 14.94
C ALA A 35 -1.20 2.66 15.36
N GLY A 36 -1.40 3.12 16.60
CA GLY A 36 -0.64 4.23 17.19
C GLY A 36 0.86 3.94 17.32
N TYR A 37 1.25 2.73 17.77
CA TYR A 37 2.65 2.33 17.81
C TYR A 37 3.29 2.27 16.42
N MET A 38 2.58 1.72 15.44
CA MET A 38 3.02 1.74 14.04
C MET A 38 3.19 3.17 13.52
N GLY A 39 2.23 4.05 13.81
CA GLY A 39 2.31 5.47 13.44
C GLY A 39 3.49 6.18 14.08
N ALA A 40 3.80 5.89 15.35
CA ALA A 40 4.96 6.43 16.05
C ALA A 40 6.28 5.95 15.42
N VAL A 41 6.41 4.65 15.13
CA VAL A 41 7.57 4.09 14.44
C VAL A 41 7.73 4.72 13.06
N MET A 42 6.64 4.90 12.33
CA MET A 42 6.64 5.55 11.02
C MET A 42 7.08 7.00 11.12
N ALA A 43 6.57 7.79 12.07
CA ALA A 43 6.99 9.17 12.29
C ALA A 43 8.49 9.28 12.64
N VAL A 44 8.97 8.42 13.55
CA VAL A 44 10.40 8.36 13.91
C VAL A 44 11.24 7.99 12.69
N ALA A 45 10.84 7.00 11.90
CA ALA A 45 11.53 6.60 10.68
C ALA A 45 11.55 7.72 9.63
N THR A 46 10.42 8.42 9.43
CA THR A 46 10.30 9.54 8.49
C THR A 46 11.21 10.70 8.86
N VAL A 47 11.32 11.05 10.14
CA VAL A 47 12.22 12.11 10.61
C VAL A 47 13.68 11.67 10.57
N SER A 48 13.96 10.41 10.93
CA SER A 48 15.33 9.88 10.98
C SER A 48 15.92 9.64 9.59
N GLY A 49 15.10 9.36 8.57
CA GLY A 49 15.53 9.07 7.21
C GLY A 49 16.41 10.16 6.59
N PRO A 50 15.94 11.41 6.48
CA PRO A 50 16.74 12.53 5.96
C PRO A 50 17.95 12.85 6.81
N LEU A 51 17.84 12.77 8.15
CA LEU A 51 18.94 13.05 9.07
C LEU A 51 20.09 12.07 8.89
N LEU A 52 19.80 10.76 8.92
CA LEU A 52 20.79 9.71 8.67
C LEU A 52 21.30 9.78 7.23
N GLY A 53 20.41 9.98 6.26
CA GLY A 53 20.77 10.11 4.84
C GLY A 53 21.72 11.26 4.55
N GLY A 54 21.50 12.42 5.16
CA GLY A 54 22.36 13.61 5.04
C GLY A 54 23.76 13.35 5.61
N VAL A 55 23.84 12.89 6.86
CA VAL A 55 25.12 12.58 7.51
C VAL A 55 25.91 11.52 6.74
N ILE A 56 25.24 10.46 6.25
CA ILE A 56 25.89 9.40 5.47
C ILE A 56 26.39 9.95 4.13
N THR A 57 25.60 10.80 3.46
CA THR A 57 25.98 11.37 2.16
C THR A 57 27.16 12.31 2.30
N ASP A 58 27.18 13.13 3.35
CA ASP A 58 28.24 14.10 3.63
C ASP A 58 29.56 13.43 4.08
N ALA A 59 29.49 12.35 4.85
CA ALA A 59 30.68 11.69 5.41
C ALA A 59 31.25 10.56 4.53
N LEU A 60 30.39 9.72 3.95
CA LEU A 60 30.77 8.41 3.39
C LEU A 60 30.42 8.25 1.91
N ASN A 61 29.69 9.19 1.31
CA ASN A 61 29.16 9.18 -0.07
C ASN A 61 27.76 8.54 -0.19
N TRP A 62 26.95 9.01 -1.15
CA TRP A 62 25.52 8.68 -1.32
C TRP A 62 25.22 7.18 -1.47
N ARG A 63 26.20 6.38 -1.93
CA ARG A 63 26.05 4.93 -2.14
C ARG A 63 25.84 4.19 -0.81
N TRP A 64 26.39 4.71 0.29
CA TRP A 64 26.29 4.09 1.61
C TRP A 64 24.87 4.13 2.20
N CYS A 65 24.00 5.02 1.71
CA CYS A 65 22.59 5.03 2.10
C CYS A 65 21.90 3.68 1.80
N PHE A 66 22.32 2.95 0.77
CA PHE A 66 21.79 1.62 0.46
C PHE A 66 22.38 0.54 1.37
N PHE A 67 23.67 0.64 1.68
CA PHE A 67 24.37 -0.37 2.48
C PHE A 67 23.97 -0.31 3.95
N VAL A 68 23.59 0.84 4.49
CA VAL A 68 23.12 0.98 5.88
C VAL A 68 21.75 0.34 6.10
N SER A 69 20.87 0.34 5.08
CA SER A 69 19.56 -0.30 5.18
C SER A 69 19.64 -1.84 5.21
N VAL A 70 20.66 -2.44 4.59
CA VAL A 70 20.84 -3.90 4.53
C VAL A 70 21.02 -4.54 5.91
N PRO A 71 21.98 -4.14 6.77
CA PRO A 71 22.16 -4.74 8.09
C PRO A 71 20.96 -4.49 9.00
N LEU A 72 20.30 -3.33 8.87
CA LEU A 72 19.06 -3.04 9.59
C LEU A 72 17.95 -4.02 9.19
N ALA A 73 17.78 -4.28 7.89
CA ALA A 73 16.80 -5.23 7.38
C ALA A 73 17.12 -6.67 7.83
N VAL A 74 18.39 -7.08 7.79
CA VAL A 74 18.82 -8.39 8.28
C VAL A 74 18.51 -8.56 9.76
N LEU A 75 18.83 -7.55 10.58
CA LEU A 75 18.52 -7.58 12.01
C LEU A 75 17.02 -7.68 12.28
N ALA A 76 16.20 -6.94 11.52
CA ALA A 76 14.74 -7.02 11.62
C ALA A 76 14.21 -8.41 11.27
N VAL A 77 14.74 -9.04 10.21
CA VAL A 77 14.36 -10.41 9.82
C VAL A 77 14.76 -11.42 10.90
N ILE A 78 15.96 -11.32 11.46
CA ILE A 78 16.42 -12.20 12.54
C ILE A 78 15.51 -12.06 13.77
N LEU A 79 15.23 -10.83 14.20
CA LEU A 79 14.34 -10.58 15.34
C LEU A 79 12.94 -11.13 15.09
N LEU A 80 12.43 -10.97 13.87
CA LEU A 80 11.14 -11.53 13.47
C LEU A 80 11.16 -13.06 13.54
N GLN A 81 12.18 -13.72 13.00
CA GLN A 81 12.30 -15.19 13.07
C GLN A 81 12.43 -15.71 14.51
N LEU A 82 13.09 -14.98 15.40
CA LEU A 82 13.30 -15.39 16.79
C LEU A 82 12.10 -15.11 17.71
N LYS A 83 11.30 -14.09 17.41
CA LYS A 83 10.22 -13.62 18.30
C LYS A 83 8.82 -13.85 17.77
N LEU A 84 8.66 -14.02 16.47
CA LEU A 84 7.35 -14.23 15.86
C LEU A 84 7.01 -15.72 15.86
N ASP A 85 6.52 -16.20 17.00
CA ASP A 85 5.88 -17.52 17.09
C ASP A 85 4.39 -17.36 16.70
N LEU A 86 4.12 -17.54 15.40
CA LEU A 86 2.78 -17.60 14.88
C LEU A 86 2.29 -19.04 15.01
N SER A 87 1.38 -19.29 15.96
CA SER A 87 0.56 -20.51 16.00
C SER A 87 -0.35 -20.53 14.78
N THR A 88 0.24 -20.93 13.66
CA THR A 88 -0.34 -20.80 12.34
C THR A 88 -1.44 -21.84 12.23
N ALA A 89 -2.69 -21.46 12.49
CA ALA A 89 -3.83 -22.18 11.96
C ALA A 89 -3.79 -22.03 10.43
N ARG A 90 -2.96 -22.85 9.78
CA ARG A 90 -2.88 -22.97 8.33
C ARG A 90 -4.29 -23.34 7.86
N ARG A 91 -5.07 -22.35 7.41
CA ARG A 91 -6.32 -22.61 6.71
C ARG A 91 -5.95 -23.33 5.42
N ALA A 92 -6.03 -24.65 5.45
CA ALA A 92 -5.87 -25.48 4.27
C ALA A 92 -7.01 -25.13 3.31
N GLY A 93 -6.68 -24.68 2.10
CA GLY A 93 -7.66 -24.42 1.03
C GLY A 93 -7.78 -23.00 0.51
N ILE A 94 -6.88 -22.07 0.87
CA ILE A 94 -6.91 -20.70 0.35
C ILE A 94 -6.73 -20.72 -1.17
N ARG A 95 -7.80 -20.41 -1.91
CA ARG A 95 -7.74 -20.24 -3.36
C ARG A 95 -7.36 -18.79 -3.61
N SER A 96 -6.07 -18.56 -3.82
CA SER A 96 -5.54 -17.22 -4.03
C SER A 96 -6.17 -16.57 -5.27
N ASP A 97 -6.92 -15.49 -5.05
CA ASP A 97 -7.53 -14.67 -6.09
C ASP A 97 -6.49 -13.78 -6.77
N TYR A 98 -5.61 -14.40 -7.57
CA TYR A 98 -4.59 -13.68 -8.32
C TYR A 98 -5.21 -12.73 -9.37
N LEU A 99 -6.36 -13.12 -9.94
CA LEU A 99 -7.03 -12.33 -10.98
C LEU A 99 -7.60 -11.03 -10.39
N GLY A 100 -8.31 -11.13 -9.26
CA GLY A 100 -8.81 -9.97 -8.52
C GLY A 100 -7.68 -9.06 -8.06
N CYS A 101 -6.60 -9.61 -7.48
CA CYS A 101 -5.40 -8.85 -7.10
C CYS A 101 -4.81 -8.04 -8.25
N VAL A 102 -4.66 -8.64 -9.43
CA VAL A 102 -4.12 -7.98 -10.62
C VAL A 102 -5.08 -6.90 -11.13
N LEU A 103 -6.37 -7.21 -11.22
CA LEU A 103 -7.39 -6.26 -11.67
C LEU A 103 -7.49 -5.04 -10.77
N VAL A 104 -7.49 -5.22 -9.44
CA VAL A 104 -7.48 -4.13 -8.46
C VAL A 104 -6.21 -3.30 -8.55
N SER A 105 -5.05 -3.95 -8.73
CA SER A 105 -3.77 -3.25 -8.91
C SER A 105 -3.77 -2.38 -10.18
N ILE A 106 -4.31 -2.88 -11.28
CA ILE A 106 -4.43 -2.14 -12.55
C ILE A 106 -5.46 -1.01 -12.39
N ALA A 107 -6.61 -1.28 -11.76
CA ALA A 107 -7.63 -0.27 -11.50
C ALA A 107 -7.08 0.90 -10.68
N ALA A 108 -6.19 0.63 -9.71
CA ALA A 108 -5.53 1.68 -8.92
C ALA A 108 -4.45 2.43 -9.73
N ALA A 109 -3.76 1.77 -10.66
CA ALA A 109 -2.72 2.38 -11.46
C ALA A 109 -3.26 3.33 -12.56
N ILE A 110 -4.42 3.02 -13.15
CA ILE A 110 -5.00 3.79 -14.27
C ILE A 110 -5.23 5.28 -13.92
N PRO A 111 -5.91 5.64 -12.80
CA PRO A 111 -6.08 7.03 -12.40
C PRO A 111 -4.76 7.74 -12.12
N MET A 112 -3.77 7.02 -11.57
CA MET A 112 -2.46 7.59 -11.27
C MET A 112 -1.69 7.91 -12.56
N LEU A 113 -1.75 7.03 -13.57
CA LEU A 113 -1.21 7.30 -14.90
C LEU A 113 -1.95 8.45 -15.59
N TRP A 114 -3.27 8.51 -15.47
CA TRP A 114 -4.07 9.60 -16.02
C TRP A 114 -3.63 10.96 -15.45
N VAL A 115 -3.55 11.10 -14.12
CA VAL A 115 -3.09 12.35 -13.47
C VAL A 115 -1.63 12.67 -13.79
N THR A 116 -0.79 11.67 -14.00
CA THR A 116 0.64 11.89 -14.33
C THR A 116 0.83 12.51 -15.72
N PHE A 117 0.00 12.10 -16.70
CA PHE A 117 0.11 12.57 -18.08
C PHE A 117 -0.85 13.71 -18.42
N ALA A 118 -1.93 13.89 -17.65
CA ALA A 118 -2.86 15.00 -17.79
C ALA A 118 -2.17 16.33 -17.43
N GLY A 119 -2.18 17.28 -18.35
CA GLY A 119 -1.53 18.58 -18.23
C GLY A 119 -0.06 18.63 -18.69
N SER A 120 0.56 17.48 -18.97
CA SER A 120 1.92 17.41 -19.53
C SER A 120 1.92 16.97 -21.00
N ASP A 121 1.36 15.79 -21.29
CA ASP A 121 1.31 15.22 -22.65
C ASP A 121 -0.03 15.47 -23.36
N TYR A 122 -1.12 15.65 -22.60
CA TYR A 122 -2.45 15.95 -23.13
C TYR A 122 -3.27 16.80 -22.16
N ASP A 123 -4.23 17.55 -22.70
CA ASP A 123 -5.13 18.39 -21.89
C ASP A 123 -6.04 17.55 -20.99
N TRP A 124 -6.40 18.11 -19.84
CA TRP A 124 -7.32 17.50 -18.88
C TRP A 124 -8.63 17.06 -19.51
N ILE A 125 -9.18 17.87 -20.43
CA ILE A 125 -10.37 17.54 -21.22
C ILE A 125 -9.92 17.20 -22.64
N SER A 126 -9.63 15.92 -22.86
CA SER A 126 -9.17 15.39 -24.15
C SER A 126 -9.72 13.98 -24.37
N TRP A 127 -9.64 13.49 -25.61
CA TRP A 127 -10.10 12.14 -25.91
C TRP A 127 -9.26 11.07 -25.20
N GLN A 128 -7.97 11.35 -24.92
CA GLN A 128 -7.10 10.50 -24.12
C GLN A 128 -7.59 10.41 -22.67
N SER A 129 -7.96 11.53 -22.05
CA SER A 129 -8.60 11.54 -20.73
C SER A 129 -9.91 10.74 -20.71
N GLY A 130 -10.72 10.86 -21.77
CA GLY A 130 -11.91 10.01 -21.96
C GLY A 130 -11.58 8.52 -22.05
N LEU A 131 -10.50 8.16 -22.74
CA LEU A 131 -10.02 6.78 -22.86
C LEU A 131 -9.55 6.22 -21.52
N PHE A 132 -8.79 6.99 -20.74
CA PHE A 132 -8.34 6.60 -19.40
C PHE A 132 -9.52 6.42 -18.44
N LEU A 133 -10.51 7.32 -18.49
CA LEU A 133 -11.72 7.19 -17.70
C LEU A 133 -12.52 5.94 -18.09
N ALA A 134 -12.70 5.69 -19.38
CA ALA A 134 -13.38 4.50 -19.87
C ALA A 134 -12.62 3.21 -19.48
N ALA A 135 -11.30 3.19 -19.62
CA ALA A 135 -10.46 2.07 -19.21
C ALA A 135 -10.55 1.80 -17.70
N PHE A 136 -10.53 2.86 -16.89
CA PHE A 136 -10.73 2.74 -15.44
C PHE A 136 -12.08 2.13 -15.11
N LEU A 137 -13.16 2.63 -15.71
CA LEU A 137 -14.51 2.11 -15.47
C LEU A 137 -14.62 0.64 -15.88
N VAL A 138 -14.07 0.24 -17.03
CA VAL A 138 -14.09 -1.16 -17.50
C VAL A 138 -13.31 -2.06 -16.56
N VAL A 139 -12.08 -1.69 -16.20
CA VAL A 139 -11.22 -2.51 -15.32
C VAL A 139 -11.79 -2.57 -13.90
N ALA A 140 -12.29 -1.47 -13.36
CA ALA A 140 -12.94 -1.43 -12.05
C ALA A 140 -14.22 -2.30 -12.03
N SER A 141 -15.04 -2.21 -13.08
CA SER A 141 -16.24 -3.08 -13.22
C SER A 141 -15.85 -4.55 -13.29
N GLY A 142 -14.81 -4.87 -14.05
CA GLY A 142 -14.25 -6.23 -14.14
C GLY A 142 -13.70 -6.72 -12.80
N ALA A 143 -12.99 -5.87 -12.07
CA ALA A 143 -12.48 -6.17 -10.73
C ALA A 143 -13.64 -6.50 -9.77
N VAL A 144 -14.68 -5.67 -9.75
CA VAL A 144 -15.87 -5.89 -8.91
C VAL A 144 -16.58 -7.19 -9.30
N PHE A 145 -16.72 -7.48 -10.59
CA PHE A 145 -17.37 -8.71 -11.05
C PHE A 145 -16.58 -9.96 -10.66
N VAL A 146 -15.25 -9.92 -10.79
CA VAL A 146 -14.35 -11.00 -10.36
C VAL A 146 -14.40 -11.17 -8.85
N GLU A 147 -14.36 -10.09 -8.08
CA GLU A 147 -14.46 -10.13 -6.61
C GLU A 147 -15.83 -10.66 -6.15
N LEU A 148 -16.92 -10.35 -6.85
CA LEU A 148 -18.25 -10.88 -6.53
C LEU A 148 -18.37 -12.39 -6.80
N GLN A 149 -17.60 -12.92 -7.74
CA GLN A 149 -17.58 -14.35 -8.08
C GLN A 149 -16.47 -15.13 -7.35
N ALA A 150 -15.49 -14.43 -6.77
CA ALA A 150 -14.39 -15.05 -6.07
C ALA A 150 -14.89 -15.82 -4.82
N PRO A 151 -14.48 -17.09 -4.64
CA PRO A 151 -14.83 -17.87 -3.46
C PRO A 151 -14.31 -17.26 -2.14
N GLU A 152 -13.20 -16.53 -2.21
CA GLU A 152 -12.57 -15.81 -1.11
C GLU A 152 -12.22 -14.38 -1.56
N PRO A 153 -13.18 -13.44 -1.57
CA PRO A 153 -12.95 -12.09 -2.06
C PRO A 153 -11.96 -11.34 -1.17
N MET A 154 -10.97 -10.69 -1.79
CA MET A 154 -9.97 -9.86 -1.08
C MET A 154 -10.64 -8.66 -0.40
N ILE A 155 -11.63 -8.06 -1.06
CA ILE A 155 -12.52 -7.06 -0.48
C ILE A 155 -13.88 -7.73 -0.27
N PRO A 156 -14.28 -8.03 0.97
CA PRO A 156 -15.62 -8.53 1.20
C PRO A 156 -16.61 -7.41 0.85
N ILE A 157 -17.28 -7.50 -0.31
CA ILE A 157 -18.30 -6.53 -0.77
C ILE A 157 -19.35 -6.24 0.33
N ARG A 158 -19.58 -7.18 1.24
CA ARG A 158 -20.45 -7.01 2.43
C ARG A 158 -20.03 -5.85 3.34
N VAL A 159 -18.74 -5.48 3.36
CA VAL A 159 -18.22 -4.33 4.12
C VAL A 159 -18.72 -3.01 3.51
N LEU A 160 -18.81 -2.92 2.19
CA LEU A 160 -19.37 -1.74 1.49
C LEU A 160 -20.88 -1.55 1.74
N GLY A 161 -21.59 -2.58 2.21
CA GLY A 161 -22.96 -2.46 2.67
C GLY A 161 -23.12 -1.71 4.00
N ASN A 162 -22.03 -1.57 4.78
CA ASN A 162 -22.05 -0.84 6.04
C ASN A 162 -21.74 0.64 5.79
N LYS A 163 -22.71 1.51 6.10
CA LYS A 163 -22.56 2.98 6.00
C LYS A 163 -21.29 3.48 6.69
N THR A 164 -20.93 2.88 7.83
CA THR A 164 -19.71 3.24 8.57
C THR A 164 -18.44 2.99 7.75
N ALA A 165 -18.37 1.88 7.00
CA ALA A 165 -17.22 1.57 6.17
C ALA A 165 -17.13 2.52 4.96
N VAL A 166 -18.26 2.86 4.34
CA VAL A 166 -18.31 3.83 3.25
C VAL A 166 -17.80 5.20 3.72
N TRP A 167 -18.27 5.68 4.87
CA TRP A 167 -17.78 6.93 5.45
C TRP A 167 -16.29 6.89 5.80
N MET A 168 -15.77 5.75 6.27
CA MET A 168 -14.33 5.59 6.50
C MET A 168 -13.52 5.66 5.20
N ILE A 169 -14.00 5.04 4.11
CA ILE A 169 -13.35 5.10 2.80
C ILE A 169 -13.34 6.54 2.28
N VAL A 170 -14.49 7.22 2.31
CA VAL A 170 -14.60 8.63 1.90
C VAL A 170 -13.70 9.53 2.74
N ALA A 171 -13.68 9.35 4.07
CA ALA A 171 -12.80 10.09 4.96
C ALA A 171 -11.31 9.83 4.64
N SER A 172 -10.94 8.59 4.31
CA SER A 172 -9.57 8.22 3.96
C SER A 172 -9.13 8.84 2.63
N VAL A 173 -10.02 8.85 1.62
CA VAL A 173 -9.79 9.54 0.34
C VAL A 173 -9.66 11.04 0.58
N GLY A 174 -10.56 11.63 1.36
CA GLY A 174 -10.51 13.06 1.70
C GLY A 174 -9.23 13.44 2.44
N ALA A 175 -8.81 12.63 3.41
CA ALA A 175 -7.54 12.82 4.11
C ALA A 175 -6.34 12.71 3.16
N GLY A 176 -6.35 11.74 2.23
CA GLY A 176 -5.31 11.60 1.22
C GLY A 176 -5.23 12.81 0.28
N VAL A 177 -6.37 13.27 -0.23
CA VAL A 177 -6.46 14.47 -1.06
C VAL A 177 -5.96 15.70 -0.28
N GLY A 178 -6.32 15.83 1.00
CA GLY A 178 -5.82 16.90 1.85
C GLY A 178 -4.30 16.86 2.01
N MET A 179 -3.76 15.69 2.37
CA MET A 179 -2.34 15.52 2.71
C MET A 179 -1.41 15.70 1.50
N PHE A 180 -1.82 15.26 0.31
CA PHE A 180 -1.02 15.39 -0.91
C PHE A 180 -1.38 16.62 -1.75
N GLY A 181 -2.64 17.06 -1.72
CA GLY A 181 -3.08 18.28 -2.40
C GLY A 181 -2.50 19.54 -1.77
N SER A 182 -2.39 19.61 -0.43
CA SER A 182 -1.77 20.75 0.25
C SER A 182 -0.25 20.80 0.15
N GLY A 183 0.40 19.75 -0.35
CA GLY A 183 1.86 19.73 -0.55
C GLY A 183 2.28 20.32 -1.90
N VAL A 184 1.33 20.52 -2.82
CA VAL A 184 1.57 20.94 -4.22
C VAL A 184 1.12 22.40 -4.47
N PHE A 185 0.34 22.98 -3.56
CA PHE A 185 -0.12 24.38 -3.57
C PHE A 185 0.18 25.04 -2.22
#